data_AF-A0A7W7S2Z0-F1
#
_entry.id   AF-A0A7W7S2Z0-F1
#
_cell.length_a   1.000
_cell.length_b   1.000
_cell.length_c   1.000
_cell.angle_alpha   90.00
_cell.angle_beta   90.00
_cell.angle_gamma   90.00
#
_symmetry.space_group_name_H-M   'P 1'
#
loop_
_entity.id
_entity.type
_entity.pdbx_description
1 polymer ?
#
loop_
_entity_poly.entity_id
_entity_poly.type
_entity_poly.pdbx_seq_one_letter_code
_entity_poly.pdbx_strand_id
1 'polypeptide(L)' 'MSTQEAAVRAAAPEDLGRIAEIFSHYVIGGVTTFEEVPPTVAHRRQRFGDLAERRLPCAKRCSR' A
#
# COMPACT_ATOMS: atom_id res chain seq x y z
N MET A 1 22.20 -0.47 -19.71
CA MET A 1 20.96 -0.16 -18.99
C MET A 1 21.37 0.34 -17.62
N SER A 2 21.04 1.58 -17.24
CA SER A 2 21.32 2.05 -15.87
C SER A 2 20.31 1.42 -14.92
N THR A 3 20.81 0.72 -13.91
CA THR A 3 19.99 0.25 -12.80
C THR A 3 19.76 1.44 -11.88
N GLN A 4 18.56 2.02 -11.93
CA GLN A 4 18.17 3.00 -10.92
C GLN A 4 17.82 2.21 -9.65
N GLU A 5 18.64 2.36 -8.61
CA GLU A 5 18.41 1.69 -7.33
C GLU A 5 17.19 2.32 -6.65
N ALA A 6 16.11 1.54 -6.51
CA ALA A 6 14.91 1.98 -5.83
C ALA A 6 15.14 1.94 -4.31
N ALA A 7 15.13 3.12 -3.66
CA ALA A 7 15.19 3.20 -2.21
C ALA A 7 13.88 2.68 -1.59
N VAL A 8 13.93 1.51 -0.95
CA VAL A 8 12.79 0.89 -0.26
C VAL A 8 12.82 1.25 1.23
N ARG A 9 11.73 1.82 1.74
CA ARG A 9 11.54 2.14 3.15
C ARG A 9 10.19 1.63 3.68
N ALA A 10 10.02 1.62 5.00
CA ALA A 10 8.73 1.34 5.61
C ALA A 10 7.68 2.36 5.15
N ALA A 11 6.48 1.86 4.84
CA ALA A 11 5.33 2.70 4.55
C ALA A 11 4.83 3.38 5.83
N ALA A 12 4.56 4.66 5.75
CA ALA A 12 3.98 5.49 6.80
C ALA A 12 2.54 5.89 6.43
N PRO A 13 1.70 6.31 7.40
CA PRO A 13 0.29 6.66 7.13
C PRO A 13 0.10 7.72 6.03
N GLU A 14 1.09 8.58 5.82
CA GLU A 14 1.10 9.63 4.81
C GLU A 14 1.20 9.06 3.39
N ASP A 15 1.79 7.87 3.23
CA ASP A 15 1.94 7.20 1.94
C ASP A 15 0.62 6.57 1.43
N LEU A 16 -0.36 6.39 2.32
CA LEU A 16 -1.58 5.63 2.02
C LEU A 16 -2.44 6.24 0.93
N GLY A 17 -2.40 7.57 0.77
CA GLY A 17 -3.08 8.25 -0.34
C GLY A 17 -2.52 7.78 -1.69
N ARG A 18 -1.18 7.81 -1.83
CA ARG A 18 -0.51 7.41 -3.07
C ARG A 18 -0.61 5.90 -3.32
N ILE A 19 -0.58 5.10 -2.27
CA ILE A 19 -0.82 3.65 -2.38
C ILE A 19 -2.24 3.37 -2.87
N ALA A 20 -3.24 4.12 -2.38
CA ALA A 20 -4.63 3.98 -2.84
C ALA A 20 -4.76 4.34 -4.33
N GLU A 21 -4.11 5.41 -4.78
CA GLU A 21 -4.10 5.82 -6.20
C GLU A 21 -3.48 4.73 -7.09
N ILE A 22 -2.30 4.22 -6.72
CA ILE A 22 -1.64 3.14 -7.47
C ILE A 22 -2.53 1.90 -7.54
N PHE A 23 -3.16 1.52 -6.43
CA PHE A 23 -4.05 0.37 -6.42
C PHE A 23 -5.32 0.60 -7.25
N SER A 24 -5.86 1.81 -7.22
CA SER A 24 -7.05 2.18 -8.00
C SER A 24 -6.82 2.03 -9.49
N HIS A 25 -5.61 2.33 -9.98
CA HIS A 25 -5.23 2.08 -11.37
C HIS A 25 -5.40 0.61 -11.76
N TYR A 26 -5.01 -0.33 -10.89
CA TYR A 26 -5.13 -1.77 -11.14
C TYR A 26 -6.56 -2.30 -11.00
N VAL A 27 -7.35 -1.71 -10.11
CA VAL A 27 -8.79 -2.04 -9.97
C VAL A 27 -9.55 -1.65 -11.23
N ILE A 28 -9.31 -0.44 -11.74
CA ILE A 28 -10.07 0.10 -12.88
C ILE A 28 -9.59 -0.51 -14.20
N GLY A 29 -8.28 -0.72 -14.34
CA GLY A 29 -7.65 -0.99 -15.64
C GLY A 29 -7.05 -2.38 -15.80
N GLY A 30 -7.23 -3.30 -14.85
CA GLY A 30 -6.52 -4.57 -14.87
C GLY A 30 -7.27 -5.73 -14.23
N VAL A 31 -6.64 -6.91 -14.29
CA VAL A 31 -7.13 -8.17 -13.72
C VAL A 31 -6.17 -8.73 -12.67
N THR A 32 -5.26 -7.89 -12.17
CA THR A 32 -4.25 -8.28 -11.17
C THR A 32 -4.81 -8.33 -9.74
N THR A 33 -6.04 -7.84 -9.55
CA THR A 33 -6.79 -7.84 -8.30
C THR A 33 -8.24 -8.26 -8.60
N PHE A 34 -8.91 -8.84 -7.61
CA PHE A 34 -10.35 -9.16 -7.69
C PHE A 34 -11.25 -8.03 -7.20
N GLU A 35 -10.67 -6.99 -6.62
CA GLU A 35 -11.40 -5.79 -6.19
C GLU A 35 -11.96 -5.08 -7.43
N GLU A 36 -13.27 -4.84 -7.45
CA GLU A 36 -13.97 -4.14 -8.55
C GLU A 36 -14.19 -2.65 -8.23
N VAL A 37 -14.18 -2.29 -6.94
CA VAL A 37 -14.40 -0.91 -6.47
C VAL A 37 -13.10 -0.35 -5.90
N PRO A 38 -12.61 0.81 -6.40
CA PRO A 38 -11.40 1.43 -5.87
C PRO A 38 -11.52 1.71 -4.37
N PRO A 39 -10.57 1.24 -3.54
CA PRO A 39 -10.63 1.44 -2.10
C PRO A 39 -10.34 2.89 -1.73
N THR A 40 -11.08 3.41 -0.76
CA THR A 40 -10.83 4.75 -0.21
C THR A 40 -9.57 4.80 0.65
N VAL A 41 -9.03 6.00 0.88
CA VAL A 41 -7.90 6.20 1.80
C VAL A 41 -8.25 5.77 3.23
N ALA A 42 -9.50 5.96 3.66
CA ALA A 42 -9.97 5.51 4.98
C ALA A 42 -9.93 3.98 5.11
N HIS A 43 -10.40 3.26 4.09
CA HIS A 43 -10.30 1.80 4.06
C HIS A 43 -8.84 1.33 4.08
N ARG A 44 -7.95 2.04 3.37
CA ARG A 44 -6.50 1.75 3.39
C ARG A 44 -5.87 1.99 4.76
N ARG A 45 -6.26 3.05 5.48
CA ARG A 45 -5.82 3.33 6.86
C ARG A 45 -6.24 2.23 7.82
N GLN A 46 -7.50 1.79 7.75
CA GLN A 46 -7.99 0.70 8.58
C GLN A 46 -7.17 -0.57 8.35
N ARG A 47 -7.03 -1.00 7.10
CA ARG A 47 -6.24 -2.19 6.75
C ARG A 47 -4.78 -2.07 7.17
N PHE A 48 -4.19 -0.88 7.09
CA PHE A 48 -2.82 -0.64 7.55
C PHE A 48 -2.70 -0.78 9.08
N GLY A 49 -3.68 -0.28 9.84
CA GLY A 49 -3.78 -0.48 11.28
C GLY A 49 -3.89 -1.96 11.65
N ASP A 50 -4.81 -2.70 11.01
CA ASP A 50 -5.00 -4.13 11.26
C ASP A 50 -3.72 -4.93 11.00
N LEU A 51 -2.95 -4.58 9.96
CA LEU A 51 -1.68 -5.21 9.66
C LEU A 51 -0.61 -4.88 10.72
N ALA A 52 -0.56 -3.64 11.19
CA ALA A 52 0.36 -3.21 12.25
C ALA A 52 0.05 -3.92 13.58
N GLU A 53 -1.21 -4.06 13.95
CA GLU A 53 -1.66 -4.80 15.13
C GLU A 53 -1.24 -6.26 15.08
N ARG A 54 -1.37 -6.88 13.90
CA ARG A 54 -0.94 -8.26 13.63
C ARG A 54 0.57 -8.41 13.49
N ARG A 55 1.33 -7.32 13.65
CA ARG A 55 2.80 -7.24 13.46
C ARG A 55 3.25 -7.76 12.10
N LEU A 56 2.38 -7.64 11.09
CA LEU A 56 2.65 -8.07 9.74
C LEU A 56 3.44 -6.97 9.01
N PRO A 57 4.46 -7.34 8.22
CA PRO A 57 5.26 -6.35 7.52
C PRO A 57 4.42 -5.58 6.49
N CYS A 58 4.33 -4.26 6.66
CA CYS A 58 3.80 -3.39 5.61
C CYS A 58 4.92 -2.87 4.67
N ALA A 59 6.19 -2.89 5.09
CA ALA A 59 7.41 -2.91 4.24
C ALA A 59 8.72 -2.99 5.07
N LYS A 60 8.80 -3.93 6.04
CA LYS A 60 9.85 -4.12 7.09
C LYS A 60 9.71 -3.22 8.32
N ARG A 61 9.36 -3.91 9.43
CA ARG A 61 9.39 -3.53 10.85
C ARG A 61 8.85 -2.13 11.17
N CYS A 62 7.63 -2.08 11.73
CA CYS A 62 7.23 -0.97 12.60
C CYS A 62 8.33 -0.78 13.65
N SER A 63 9.15 0.26 13.50
CA SER A 63 10.09 0.66 14.54
C SER A 63 9.29 1.19 15.72
N ARG A 64 9.71 0.74 16.90
CA ARG A 64 9.14 0.91 18.22
C ARG A 64 8.73 2.34 18.55
#